data_AF-A0A351GF49-F1
#
_entry.id   AF-A0A351GF49-F1
#
_cell.length_a   1.000
_cell.length_b   1.000
_cell.length_c   1.000
_cell.angle_alpha   90.00
_cell.angle_beta   90.00
_cell.angle_gamma   90.00
#
_symmetry.space_group_name_H-M   'P 1'
#
loop_
_entity.id
_entity.type
_entity.pdbx_description
1 polymer ?
#
loop_
_entity_poly.entity_id
_entity_poly.type
_entity_poly.pdbx_seq_one_letter_code
_entity_poly.pdbx_strand_id
1 'polypeptide(L)'
;GSLGINMLGWWQTGEPFWIITSNPYIGAQLSGASICGSGSLFHYPWQTHYTFGLVNSFLAALSAILIVWHVYKKKIGLYSPIVLTLVLFVTFYGAHVFIWWQGLMGSCGYIRVMTIVAPLIALLVVYAIEHIVERLARLKGEQSYWLQVGVIVFVFLVQIITPIRYFKHRYPIPLSEEEEVFQEVAEWYKSQEVSGNATVYLNPYFSVVGDVNPYDNTQHFQLYASGIQWIKSGDYVIWDAHFCPNEGGVPKSTFVGNAEYEHLKTFKPKERYITLNDYEYEVLVFRKR
;
A
#
# COMPACT_ATOMS: atom_id res chain seq x y z
N GLY A 1 3.92 11.68 17.12
CA GLY A 1 3.79 10.40 16.39
C GLY A 1 4.50 9.29 17.15
N SER A 2 5.82 9.19 17.00
CA SER A 2 6.62 8.05 17.47
C SER A 2 6.59 7.81 18.99
N LEU A 3 6.54 8.88 19.80
CA LEU A 3 6.38 8.77 21.26
C LEU A 3 5.04 8.15 21.66
N GLY A 4 3.94 8.58 21.02
CA GLY A 4 2.60 8.04 21.30
C GLY A 4 2.49 6.57 20.91
N ILE A 5 3.04 6.19 19.74
CA ILE A 5 3.09 4.79 19.30
C ILE A 5 3.94 3.95 20.26
N ASN A 6 5.10 4.45 20.68
CA ASN A 6 5.94 3.75 21.65
C ASN A 6 5.24 3.59 23.01
N MET A 7 4.49 4.60 23.47
CA MET A 7 3.72 4.52 24.72
C MET A 7 2.57 3.50 24.62
N LEU A 8 1.87 3.44 23.50
CA LEU A 8 0.82 2.44 23.27
C LEU A 8 1.41 1.02 23.23
N GLY A 9 2.53 0.85 22.53
CA GLY A 9 3.28 -0.39 22.53
C GLY A 9 3.73 -0.80 23.94
N TRP A 10 4.31 0.13 24.70
CA TRP A 10 4.68 -0.09 26.09
C TRP A 10 3.47 -0.50 26.95
N TRP A 11 2.35 0.20 26.83
CA TRP A 11 1.15 -0.14 27.59
C TRP A 11 0.62 -1.55 27.27
N GLN A 12 0.70 -1.97 26.01
CA GLN A 12 0.22 -3.27 25.56
C GLN A 12 1.18 -4.43 25.89
N THR A 13 2.50 -4.22 25.78
CA THR A 13 3.49 -5.31 25.89
C THR A 13 4.33 -5.25 27.16
N GLY A 14 4.31 -4.16 27.91
CA GLY A 14 5.17 -3.91 29.06
C GLY A 14 6.59 -3.46 28.70
N GLU A 15 6.92 -3.25 27.41
CA GLU A 15 8.27 -2.86 26.98
C GLU A 15 8.44 -1.35 26.78
N PRO A 16 9.30 -0.67 27.58
CA PRO A 16 9.47 0.80 27.49
C PRO A 16 10.00 1.30 26.15
N PHE A 17 10.74 0.46 25.42
CA PHE A 17 11.31 0.77 24.10
C PHE A 17 10.68 -0.07 22.99
N TRP A 18 9.40 -0.40 23.12
CA TRP A 18 8.65 -1.24 22.19
C TRP A 18 8.90 -0.91 20.71
N ILE A 19 9.01 0.38 20.36
CA ILE A 19 9.21 0.82 18.97
C ILE A 19 10.53 0.31 18.35
N ILE A 20 11.51 -0.04 19.20
CA ILE A 20 12.83 -0.59 18.82
C ILE A 20 12.86 -2.10 19.04
N THR A 21 12.27 -2.60 20.13
CA THR A 21 12.43 -3.99 20.58
C THR A 21 11.40 -4.95 19.99
N SER A 22 10.14 -4.53 19.92
CA SER A 22 8.98 -5.40 19.61
C SER A 22 8.10 -4.87 18.48
N ASN A 23 8.55 -3.82 17.80
CA ASN A 23 7.86 -3.30 16.63
C ASN A 23 7.83 -4.38 15.52
N PRO A 24 6.65 -4.76 15.01
CA PRO A 24 6.52 -5.83 14.02
C PRO A 24 7.34 -5.59 12.75
N TYR A 25 7.59 -4.33 12.37
CA TYR A 25 8.45 -4.01 11.23
C TYR A 25 9.93 -4.31 11.47
N ILE A 26 10.39 -4.17 12.72
CA ILE A 26 11.74 -4.55 13.12
C ILE A 26 11.81 -6.07 13.27
N GLY A 27 10.78 -6.70 13.83
CA GLY A 27 10.65 -8.16 13.88
C GLY A 27 10.72 -8.81 12.49
N ALA A 28 10.00 -8.25 11.51
CA ALA A 28 10.05 -8.68 10.11
C ALA A 28 11.45 -8.51 9.49
N GLN A 29 12.15 -7.41 9.83
CA GLN A 29 13.52 -7.19 9.38
C GLN A 29 14.52 -8.18 10.01
N LEU A 30 14.46 -8.36 11.33
CA LEU A 30 15.39 -9.19 12.09
C LEU A 30 15.21 -10.68 11.82
N SER A 31 13.98 -11.12 11.53
CA SER A 31 13.68 -12.49 11.15
C SER A 31 14.15 -12.84 9.73
N GLY A 32 14.59 -11.86 8.93
CA GLY A 32 14.89 -12.05 7.51
C GLY A 32 13.66 -12.41 6.66
N ALA A 33 12.46 -12.36 7.25
CA ALA A 33 11.19 -12.70 6.62
C ALA A 33 10.61 -11.56 5.77
N SER A 34 11.47 -10.68 5.24
CA SER A 34 11.04 -9.65 4.31
C SER A 34 10.67 -10.33 2.99
N ILE A 35 9.39 -10.64 2.83
CA ILE A 35 8.78 -11.13 1.59
C ILE A 35 8.99 -10.11 0.45
N CYS A 36 9.11 -8.84 0.83
CA CYS A 36 9.31 -7.74 -0.07
C CYS A 36 10.80 -7.53 -0.36
N GLY A 37 11.14 -7.40 -1.64
CA GLY A 37 12.52 -7.23 -2.11
C GLY A 37 13.06 -5.82 -1.91
N SER A 38 13.83 -5.34 -2.89
CA SER A 38 14.37 -3.98 -2.91
C SER A 38 14.18 -3.34 -4.28
N GLY A 39 14.29 -2.01 -4.33
CA GLY A 39 14.18 -1.26 -5.58
C GLY A 39 15.31 -0.26 -5.79
N SER A 40 15.23 0.48 -6.89
CA SER A 40 16.23 1.52 -7.18
C SER A 40 16.00 2.79 -6.34
N LEU A 41 17.06 3.57 -6.12
CA LEU A 41 16.98 4.89 -5.47
C LEU A 41 16.00 5.84 -6.20
N PHE A 42 15.81 5.63 -7.51
CA PHE A 42 14.91 6.42 -8.36
C PHE A 42 13.49 5.85 -8.49
N HIS A 43 13.19 4.75 -7.79
CA HIS A 43 11.88 4.08 -7.83
C HIS A 43 10.72 5.06 -7.59
N TYR A 44 10.74 5.79 -6.47
CA TYR A 44 9.70 6.76 -6.15
C TYR A 44 9.78 8.03 -7.01
N PRO A 45 10.96 8.67 -7.22
CA PRO A 45 11.06 9.82 -8.13
C PRO A 45 10.46 9.61 -9.52
N TRP A 46 10.68 8.42 -10.11
CA TRP A 46 10.09 8.09 -11.41
C TRP A 46 8.57 7.95 -11.34
N GLN A 47 8.05 7.43 -10.23
CA GLN A 47 6.63 7.14 -10.04
C GLN A 47 5.84 8.26 -9.36
N THR A 48 6.48 9.35 -8.94
CA THR A 48 5.85 10.48 -8.23
C THR A 48 4.64 11.02 -8.98
N HIS A 49 4.72 11.06 -10.31
CA HIS A 49 3.66 11.57 -11.17
C HIS A 49 2.40 10.70 -11.18
N TYR A 50 2.49 9.40 -10.84
CA TYR A 50 1.31 8.54 -10.70
C TYR A 50 0.49 8.89 -9.46
N THR A 51 1.15 9.34 -8.39
CA THR A 51 0.48 9.70 -7.13
C THR A 51 -0.02 11.14 -7.16
N PHE A 52 0.81 12.09 -7.61
CA PHE A 52 0.51 13.53 -7.48
C PHE A 52 0.14 14.21 -8.80
N GLY A 53 0.28 13.52 -9.93
CA GLY A 53 0.14 14.12 -11.25
C GLY A 53 1.44 14.77 -11.73
N LEU A 54 1.64 14.77 -13.05
CA LEU A 54 2.87 15.23 -13.69
C LEU A 54 3.14 16.72 -13.42
N VAL A 55 2.14 17.58 -13.63
CA VAL A 55 2.26 19.04 -13.43
C VAL A 55 2.60 19.39 -11.98
N ASN A 56 1.91 18.77 -11.01
CA ASN A 56 2.19 19.01 -9.59
C ASN A 56 3.58 18.52 -9.21
N SER A 57 4.03 17.38 -9.75
CA SER A 57 5.38 16.86 -9.51
C SER A 57 6.44 17.85 -10.01
N PHE A 58 6.26 18.44 -11.19
CA PHE A 58 7.14 19.48 -11.70
C PHE A 58 7.10 20.76 -10.87
N LEU A 59 5.92 21.23 -10.48
CA LEU A 59 5.77 22.43 -9.65
C LEU A 59 6.37 22.25 -8.25
N ALA A 60 6.24 21.06 -7.65
CA ALA A 60 6.88 20.72 -6.38
C ALA A 60 8.42 20.71 -6.50
N ALA A 61 8.97 20.14 -7.58
CA ALA A 61 10.40 20.19 -7.86
C ALA A 61 10.90 21.63 -8.07
N LEU A 62 10.15 22.44 -8.82
CA LEU A 62 10.44 23.87 -8.98
C LEU A 62 10.41 24.61 -7.63
N SER A 63 9.43 24.32 -6.77
CA SER A 63 9.35 24.87 -5.42
C SER A 63 10.60 24.54 -4.61
N ALA A 64 11.05 23.28 -4.63
CA ALA A 64 12.27 22.87 -3.92
C ALA A 64 13.49 23.68 -4.39
N ILE A 65 13.66 23.86 -5.71
CA ILE A 65 14.75 24.66 -6.30
C ILE A 65 14.64 26.13 -5.87
N LEU A 66 13.44 26.71 -5.95
CA LEU A 66 13.19 28.09 -5.56
C LEU A 66 13.48 28.31 -4.07
N ILE A 67 13.01 27.44 -3.18
CA ILE A 67 13.24 27.55 -1.74
C ILE A 67 14.75 27.51 -1.44
N VAL A 68 15.48 26.54 -1.97
CA VAL A 68 16.94 26.43 -1.79
C VAL A 68 17.64 27.69 -2.29
N TRP A 69 17.25 28.20 -3.46
CA TRP A 69 17.79 29.44 -4.01
C TRP A 69 17.49 30.67 -3.13
N HIS A 70 16.26 30.80 -2.63
CA HIS A 70 15.86 31.91 -1.76
C HIS A 70 16.54 31.87 -0.40
N VAL A 71 16.76 30.68 0.18
CA VAL A 71 17.57 30.50 1.41
C VAL A 71 19.02 30.91 1.14
N TYR A 72 19.61 30.42 0.05
CA TYR A 72 20.98 30.77 -0.33
C TYR A 72 21.17 32.29 -0.54
N LYS A 73 20.18 32.94 -1.17
CA LYS A 73 20.14 34.41 -1.35
C LYS A 73 19.70 35.17 -0.10
N LYS A 74 19.50 34.50 1.05
CA LYS A 74 19.04 35.08 2.31
C LYS A 74 17.72 35.86 2.19
N LYS A 75 16.88 35.52 1.22
CA LYS A 75 15.56 36.13 1.00
C LYS A 75 14.49 35.52 1.90
N ILE A 76 14.67 34.27 2.32
CA ILE A 76 13.84 33.59 3.30
C ILE A 76 14.74 32.99 4.39
N GLY A 77 14.25 32.97 5.63
CA GLY A 77 14.97 32.38 6.75
C GLY A 77 14.91 30.85 6.73
N LEU A 78 15.93 30.21 7.31
CA LEU A 78 15.99 28.76 7.47
C LEU A 78 14.81 28.20 8.28
N TYR A 79 14.28 28.99 9.21
CA TYR A 79 13.13 28.63 10.06
C TYR A 79 11.77 29.06 9.47
N SER A 80 11.72 29.45 8.20
CA SER A 80 10.45 29.82 7.57
C SER A 80 9.54 28.60 7.40
N PRO A 81 8.20 28.76 7.49
CA PRO A 81 7.26 27.64 7.36
C PRO A 81 7.41 26.85 6.06
N ILE A 82 7.77 27.52 4.95
CA ILE A 82 7.95 26.86 3.66
C ILE A 82 9.23 26.02 3.59
N VAL A 83 10.32 26.47 4.24
CA VAL A 83 11.53 25.66 4.39
C VAL A 83 11.25 24.45 5.26
N LEU A 84 10.51 24.63 6.37
CA LEU A 84 10.08 23.51 7.21
C LEU A 84 9.22 22.51 6.42
N THR A 85 8.30 23.00 5.58
CA THR A 85 7.47 22.16 4.69
C THR A 85 8.34 21.33 3.74
N LEU A 86 9.35 21.95 3.12
CA LEU A 86 10.30 21.25 2.25
C LEU A 86 11.11 20.19 3.03
N VAL A 87 11.61 20.53 4.22
CA VAL A 87 12.36 19.60 5.07
C VAL A 87 11.49 18.40 5.45
N LEU A 88 10.26 18.63 5.93
CA LEU A 88 9.34 17.53 6.28
C LEU A 88 9.04 16.63 5.08
N PHE A 89 8.81 17.23 3.90
CA PHE A 89 8.61 16.49 2.65
C PHE A 89 9.85 15.63 2.33
N VAL A 90 11.04 16.24 2.27
CA VAL A 90 12.29 15.54 1.92
C VAL A 90 12.64 14.47 2.92
N THR A 91 12.45 14.71 4.22
CA THR A 91 12.73 13.73 5.27
C THR A 91 11.81 12.51 5.15
N PHE A 92 10.49 12.71 5.03
CA PHE A 92 9.57 11.59 4.91
C PHE A 92 9.77 10.81 3.59
N TYR A 93 9.85 11.55 2.48
CA TYR A 93 10.00 10.99 1.15
C TYR A 93 11.34 10.26 1.01
N GLY A 94 12.43 10.89 1.46
CA GLY A 94 13.77 10.34 1.45
C GLY A 94 13.92 9.12 2.35
N ALA A 95 13.27 9.10 3.52
CA ALA A 95 13.26 7.93 4.39
C ALA A 95 12.64 6.71 3.68
N HIS A 96 11.50 6.88 3.00
CA HIS A 96 10.86 5.79 2.26
C HIS A 96 11.64 5.35 1.02
N VAL A 97 12.28 6.30 0.31
CA VAL A 97 13.24 5.99 -0.77
C VAL A 97 14.37 5.13 -0.23
N PHE A 98 14.96 5.51 0.90
CA PHE A 98 16.07 4.79 1.52
C PHE A 98 15.64 3.39 2.00
N ILE A 99 14.51 3.29 2.72
CA ILE A 99 13.98 2.03 3.24
C ILE A 99 13.74 1.04 2.09
N TRP A 100 13.10 1.46 1.00
CA TRP A 100 12.85 0.59 -0.14
C TRP A 100 14.12 0.23 -0.93
N TRP A 101 15.03 1.20 -1.09
CA TRP A 101 16.31 0.96 -1.76
C TRP A 101 17.17 -0.07 -1.00
N GLN A 102 17.13 -0.04 0.32
CA GLN A 102 17.85 -0.98 1.18
C GLN A 102 17.05 -2.27 1.47
N GLY A 103 15.81 -2.40 0.99
CA GLY A 103 14.95 -3.56 1.28
C GLY A 103 14.66 -3.73 2.76
N LEU A 104 14.47 -2.62 3.49
CA LEU A 104 14.28 -2.63 4.94
C LEU A 104 12.79 -2.60 5.32
N MET A 105 12.51 -3.07 6.54
CA MET A 105 11.23 -2.91 7.25
C MET A 105 10.02 -3.44 6.48
N GLY A 106 10.19 -4.47 5.64
CA GLY A 106 9.10 -5.08 4.87
C GLY A 106 8.41 -4.12 3.88
N SER A 107 9.07 -3.03 3.49
CA SER A 107 8.54 -2.12 2.47
C SER A 107 8.50 -2.82 1.12
N CYS A 108 7.35 -2.79 0.43
CA CYS A 108 7.17 -3.40 -0.90
C CYS A 108 7.15 -2.38 -2.04
N GLY A 109 7.68 -1.17 -1.80
CA GLY A 109 7.79 -0.13 -2.84
C GLY A 109 6.45 0.46 -3.27
N TYR A 110 5.38 0.28 -2.50
CA TYR A 110 4.06 0.77 -2.87
C TYR A 110 4.02 2.30 -2.93
N ILE A 111 3.68 2.84 -4.10
CA ILE A 111 3.60 4.30 -4.32
C ILE A 111 2.52 5.00 -3.49
N ARG A 112 1.52 4.25 -3.00
CA ARG A 112 0.43 4.78 -2.17
C ARG A 112 0.90 5.35 -0.84
N VAL A 113 2.04 4.88 -0.30
CA VAL A 113 2.59 5.41 0.96
C VAL A 113 2.91 6.91 0.86
N MET A 114 3.23 7.37 -0.35
CA MET A 114 3.56 8.77 -0.61
C MET A 114 2.33 9.69 -0.52
N THR A 115 1.10 9.17 -0.56
CA THR A 115 -0.11 10.00 -0.39
C THR A 115 -0.11 10.79 0.93
N ILE A 116 0.60 10.31 1.96
CA ILE A 116 0.78 11.01 3.24
C ILE A 116 1.41 12.40 3.06
N VAL A 117 2.29 12.58 2.07
CA VAL A 117 2.93 13.88 1.80
C VAL A 117 2.16 14.75 0.80
N ALA A 118 0.97 14.33 0.36
CA ALA A 118 0.15 15.11 -0.55
C ALA A 118 -0.14 16.55 -0.04
N PRO A 119 -0.45 16.79 1.25
CA PRO A 119 -0.66 18.14 1.75
C PRO A 119 0.60 19.01 1.67
N LEU A 120 1.78 18.43 1.92
CA LEU A 120 3.06 19.14 1.82
C LEU A 120 3.36 19.50 0.36
N ILE A 121 3.10 18.58 -0.57
CA ILE A 121 3.19 18.86 -2.01
C ILE A 121 2.24 19.98 -2.42
N ALA A 122 1.00 19.99 -1.92
CA ALA A 122 0.06 21.07 -2.24
C ALA A 122 0.61 22.45 -1.83
N LEU A 123 1.19 22.56 -0.63
CA LEU A 123 1.82 23.81 -0.17
C LEU A 123 3.03 24.21 -1.04
N LEU A 124 3.89 23.25 -1.41
CA LEU A 124 5.02 23.49 -2.31
C LEU A 124 4.55 23.93 -3.71
N VAL A 125 3.51 23.30 -4.25
CA VAL A 125 2.91 23.66 -5.54
C VAL A 125 2.36 25.08 -5.50
N VAL A 126 1.63 25.45 -4.44
CA VAL A 126 1.11 26.82 -4.26
C VAL A 126 2.24 27.83 -4.21
N TYR A 127 3.32 27.54 -3.47
CA TYR A 127 4.49 28.41 -3.40
C TYR A 127 5.13 28.63 -4.78
N ALA A 128 5.26 27.58 -5.61
CA ALA A 128 5.76 27.72 -6.98
C ALA A 128 4.83 28.56 -7.86
N ILE A 129 3.51 28.36 -7.76
CA ILE A 129 2.50 29.12 -8.51
C ILE A 129 2.56 30.61 -8.14
N GLU A 130 2.63 30.93 -6.85
CA GLU A 130 2.77 32.31 -6.36
C GLU A 130 3.98 33.00 -7.01
N HIS A 131 5.14 32.35 -7.01
CA HIS A 131 6.35 32.90 -7.63
C HIS A 131 6.24 33.06 -9.16
N ILE A 132 5.53 32.17 -9.83
CA ILE A 132 5.26 32.28 -11.27
C ILE A 132 4.33 33.49 -11.52
N VAL A 133 3.23 33.59 -10.79
CA VAL A 133 2.24 34.66 -10.90
C VAL A 133 2.87 36.02 -10.60
N GLU A 134 3.66 36.14 -9.53
CA GLU A 134 4.40 37.37 -9.21
C GLU A 134 5.38 37.79 -10.30
N ARG A 135 6.08 36.83 -10.93
CA ARG A 135 6.97 37.15 -12.06
C ARG A 135 6.20 37.64 -13.27
N LEU A 136 5.05 37.04 -13.55
CA LEU A 136 4.16 37.49 -14.63
C LEU A 136 3.61 38.89 -14.33
N ALA A 137 3.27 39.20 -13.07
CA ALA A 137 2.79 40.51 -12.64
C ALA A 137 3.80 41.65 -12.87
N ARG A 138 5.10 41.35 -12.95
CA ARG A 138 6.14 42.34 -13.27
C ARG A 138 6.21 42.69 -14.76
N LEU A 139 5.60 41.91 -15.64
CA LEU A 139 5.44 42.25 -17.04
C LEU A 139 4.45 43.40 -17.14
N LYS A 140 4.86 44.55 -17.70
CA LYS A 140 3.97 45.71 -17.87
C LYS A 140 2.93 45.43 -18.97
N GLY A 141 1.66 45.71 -18.71
CA GLY A 141 0.57 45.68 -19.70
C GLY A 141 -0.62 44.82 -19.27
N GLU A 142 -1.79 45.06 -19.90
CA GLU A 142 -3.03 44.32 -19.63
C GLU A 142 -2.90 42.81 -19.90
N GLN A 143 -1.97 42.42 -20.76
CA GLN A 143 -1.66 41.01 -21.06
C GLN A 143 -1.13 40.24 -19.83
N SER A 144 -0.49 40.92 -18.87
CA SER A 144 0.02 40.28 -17.65
C SER A 144 -1.12 39.70 -16.79
N TYR A 145 -2.24 40.41 -16.68
CA TYR A 145 -3.40 39.95 -15.92
C TYR A 145 -3.96 38.66 -16.52
N TRP A 146 -4.17 38.63 -17.84
CA TRP A 146 -4.71 37.46 -18.53
C TRP A 146 -3.77 36.25 -18.48
N LEU A 147 -2.45 36.46 -18.49
CA LEU A 147 -1.48 35.38 -18.31
C LEU A 147 -1.56 34.76 -16.91
N GLN A 148 -1.71 35.58 -15.86
CA GLN A 148 -1.86 35.08 -14.49
C GLN A 148 -3.16 34.26 -14.33
N VAL A 149 -4.28 34.79 -14.82
CA VAL A 149 -5.56 34.08 -14.85
C VAL A 149 -5.42 32.78 -15.64
N GLY A 150 -4.76 32.81 -16.79
CA GLY A 150 -4.49 31.63 -17.62
C GLY A 150 -3.70 30.55 -16.88
N VAL A 151 -2.67 30.92 -16.12
CA VAL A 151 -1.89 29.97 -15.30
C VAL A 151 -2.77 29.34 -14.20
N ILE A 152 -3.55 30.15 -13.48
CA ILE A 152 -4.41 29.65 -12.40
C ILE A 152 -5.49 28.71 -12.97
N VAL A 153 -6.15 29.12 -14.04
CA VAL A 153 -7.17 28.30 -14.73
C VAL A 153 -6.54 27.02 -15.28
N PHE A 154 -5.35 27.09 -15.88
CA PHE A 154 -4.64 25.91 -16.36
C PHE A 154 -4.36 24.91 -15.24
N VAL A 155 -3.77 25.36 -14.11
CA VAL A 155 -3.49 24.48 -12.97
C VAL A 155 -4.78 23.87 -12.43
N PHE A 156 -5.84 24.68 -12.29
CA PHE A 156 -7.15 24.23 -11.82
C PHE A 156 -7.76 23.16 -12.75
N LEU A 157 -7.76 23.41 -14.06
CA LEU A 157 -8.26 22.45 -15.06
C LEU A 157 -7.44 21.16 -15.05
N VAL A 158 -6.12 21.22 -14.89
CA VAL A 158 -5.27 20.02 -14.76
C VAL A 158 -5.68 19.18 -13.56
N GLN A 159 -6.05 19.77 -12.41
CA GLN A 159 -6.51 19.01 -11.24
C GLN A 159 -7.83 18.28 -11.48
N ILE A 160 -8.70 18.80 -12.35
CA ILE A 160 -10.00 18.20 -12.66
C ILE A 160 -9.87 17.17 -13.79
N ILE A 161 -9.21 17.54 -14.88
CA ILE A 161 -9.13 16.74 -16.10
C ILE A 161 -8.26 15.49 -15.88
N THR A 162 -7.14 15.61 -15.15
CA THR A 162 -6.20 14.51 -14.99
C THR A 162 -6.84 13.31 -14.28
N PRO A 163 -7.47 13.45 -13.10
CA PRO A 163 -8.14 12.32 -12.45
C PRO A 163 -9.25 11.74 -13.33
N ILE A 164 -10.09 12.57 -13.95
CA ILE A 164 -11.17 12.09 -14.83
C ILE A 164 -10.60 11.24 -15.95
N ARG A 165 -9.54 11.70 -16.63
CA ARG A 165 -8.91 10.95 -17.72
C ARG A 165 -8.32 9.61 -17.25
N TYR A 166 -7.67 9.58 -16.10
CA TYR A 166 -7.05 8.35 -15.57
C TYR A 166 -8.06 7.36 -15.03
N PHE A 167 -9.15 7.83 -14.43
CA PHE A 167 -10.09 6.97 -13.70
C PHE A 167 -11.38 6.66 -14.46
N LYS A 168 -11.76 7.41 -15.49
CA LYS A 168 -13.00 7.19 -16.25
C LYS A 168 -13.14 5.76 -16.79
N HIS A 169 -12.04 5.15 -17.22
CA HIS A 169 -12.04 3.79 -17.78
C HIS A 169 -11.89 2.69 -16.73
N ARG A 170 -11.64 3.05 -15.46
CA ARG A 170 -11.47 2.10 -14.36
C ARG A 170 -12.73 1.89 -13.53
N TYR A 171 -13.80 2.65 -13.78
CA TYR A 171 -15.04 2.55 -13.01
C TYR A 171 -16.20 2.02 -13.88
N PRO A 172 -16.98 1.03 -13.38
CA PRO A 172 -16.77 0.31 -12.12
C PRO A 172 -15.49 -0.54 -12.17
N ILE A 173 -14.82 -0.69 -11.01
CA ILE A 173 -13.60 -1.50 -10.92
C ILE A 173 -14.03 -2.95 -11.16
N PRO A 174 -13.56 -3.62 -12.22
CA PRO A 174 -13.86 -5.03 -12.44
C PRO A 174 -13.20 -5.87 -11.36
N LEU A 175 -13.71 -7.09 -11.15
CA LEU A 175 -13.03 -8.07 -10.30
C LEU A 175 -11.67 -8.38 -10.91
N SER A 176 -10.65 -8.47 -10.06
CA SER A 176 -9.37 -9.06 -10.43
C SER A 176 -9.50 -10.56 -10.67
N GLU A 177 -8.52 -11.14 -11.33
CA GLU A 177 -8.47 -12.58 -11.63
C GLU A 177 -8.52 -13.43 -10.35
N GLU A 178 -7.90 -12.96 -9.27
CA GLU A 178 -7.96 -13.59 -7.95
C GLU A 178 -9.37 -13.50 -7.35
N GLU A 179 -10.00 -12.34 -7.44
CA GLU A 179 -11.36 -12.12 -6.93
C GLU A 179 -12.39 -12.96 -7.70
N GLU A 180 -12.26 -13.12 -9.02
CA GLU A 180 -13.09 -14.03 -9.81
C GLU A 180 -13.00 -15.47 -9.31
N VAL A 181 -11.78 -15.97 -9.05
CA VAL A 181 -11.58 -17.32 -8.49
C VAL A 181 -12.24 -17.45 -7.11
N PHE A 182 -12.13 -16.42 -6.26
CA PHE A 182 -12.76 -16.45 -4.95
C PHE A 182 -14.29 -16.36 -4.99
N GLN A 183 -14.89 -15.78 -6.03
CA GLN A 183 -16.34 -15.89 -6.26
C GLN A 183 -16.73 -17.37 -6.48
N GLU A 184 -15.99 -18.09 -7.32
CA GLU A 184 -16.26 -19.52 -7.56
C GLU A 184 -16.03 -20.37 -6.29
N VAL A 185 -15.00 -20.04 -5.51
CA VAL A 185 -14.74 -20.68 -4.21
C VAL A 185 -15.90 -20.43 -3.25
N ALA A 186 -16.42 -19.20 -3.20
CA ALA A 186 -17.54 -18.82 -2.34
C ALA A 186 -18.85 -19.49 -2.76
N GLU A 187 -19.15 -19.55 -4.06
CA GLU A 187 -20.32 -20.28 -4.58
C GLU A 187 -20.25 -21.76 -4.22
N TRP A 188 -19.10 -22.39 -4.43
CA TRP A 188 -18.90 -23.77 -4.02
C TRP A 188 -19.02 -23.93 -2.50
N TYR A 189 -18.40 -23.06 -1.72
CA TYR A 189 -18.45 -23.10 -0.25
C TYR A 189 -19.88 -23.03 0.28
N LYS A 190 -20.69 -22.09 -0.24
CA LYS A 190 -22.11 -21.93 0.13
C LYS A 190 -22.98 -23.12 -0.31
N SER A 191 -22.56 -23.87 -1.32
CA SER A 191 -23.25 -25.11 -1.73
C SER A 191 -22.97 -26.30 -0.80
N GLN A 192 -21.97 -26.20 0.08
CA GLN A 192 -21.64 -27.24 1.05
C GLN A 192 -22.41 -27.01 2.36
N GLU A 193 -22.81 -28.09 3.03
CA GLU A 193 -23.30 -28.02 4.42
C GLU A 193 -22.12 -27.79 5.37
N VAL A 194 -21.66 -26.55 5.49
CA VAL A 194 -20.60 -26.15 6.43
C VAL A 194 -21.22 -25.84 7.79
N SER A 195 -21.78 -26.85 8.47
CA SER A 195 -22.39 -26.66 9.78
C SER A 195 -21.41 -26.97 10.91
N GLY A 196 -21.05 -25.95 11.71
CA GLY A 196 -20.39 -26.12 13.01
C GLY A 196 -18.86 -26.23 13.00
N ASN A 197 -18.21 -26.19 11.83
CA ASN A 197 -16.75 -26.22 11.71
C ASN A 197 -16.21 -24.86 11.27
N ALA A 198 -14.98 -24.54 11.66
CA ALA A 198 -14.33 -23.29 11.27
C ALA A 198 -13.76 -23.40 9.84
N THR A 199 -13.62 -22.26 9.18
CA THR A 199 -13.00 -22.12 7.87
C THR A 199 -11.74 -21.28 7.97
N VAL A 200 -10.60 -21.89 7.66
CA VAL A 200 -9.26 -21.36 7.88
C VAL A 200 -8.69 -20.88 6.56
N TYR A 201 -8.37 -19.58 6.47
CA TYR A 201 -7.90 -18.94 5.24
C TYR A 201 -7.14 -17.65 5.56
N LEU A 202 -6.52 -17.03 4.55
CA LEU A 202 -5.77 -15.79 4.74
C LEU A 202 -6.30 -14.63 3.88
N ASN A 203 -6.85 -14.92 2.69
CA ASN A 203 -7.38 -13.87 1.82
C ASN A 203 -8.65 -13.21 2.41
N PRO A 204 -8.63 -11.90 2.73
CA PRO A 204 -9.75 -11.22 3.39
C PRO A 204 -10.98 -11.05 2.48
N TYR A 205 -10.82 -11.12 1.16
CA TYR A 205 -11.92 -11.03 0.22
C TYR A 205 -12.93 -12.17 0.43
N PHE A 206 -12.44 -13.36 0.79
CA PHE A 206 -13.29 -14.52 1.04
C PHE A 206 -14.29 -14.29 2.19
N SER A 207 -13.92 -13.55 3.22
CA SER A 207 -14.87 -13.19 4.30
C SER A 207 -16.08 -12.45 3.76
N VAL A 208 -15.89 -11.60 2.74
CA VAL A 208 -16.97 -10.81 2.13
C VAL A 208 -17.83 -11.68 1.23
N VAL A 209 -17.23 -12.44 0.31
CA VAL A 209 -17.99 -13.22 -0.67
C VAL A 209 -18.56 -14.51 -0.10
N GLY A 210 -17.86 -15.13 0.85
CA GLY A 210 -18.24 -16.35 1.56
C GLY A 210 -19.26 -16.12 2.69
N ASP A 211 -19.54 -14.86 3.03
CA ASP A 211 -20.40 -14.47 4.16
C ASP A 211 -19.91 -15.06 5.50
N VAL A 212 -18.59 -14.98 5.73
CA VAL A 212 -17.92 -15.48 6.93
C VAL A 212 -17.50 -14.30 7.79
N ASN A 213 -17.92 -14.27 9.06
CA ASN A 213 -17.54 -13.19 9.97
C ASN A 213 -16.05 -13.32 10.37
N PRO A 214 -15.16 -12.40 9.96
CA PRO A 214 -13.73 -12.52 10.25
C PRO A 214 -13.39 -12.25 11.73
N TYR A 215 -14.35 -11.76 12.52
CA TYR A 215 -14.18 -11.50 13.95
C TYR A 215 -14.74 -12.61 14.84
N ASP A 216 -15.43 -13.60 14.26
CA ASP A 216 -15.91 -14.77 14.98
C ASP A 216 -14.91 -15.91 14.84
N ASN A 217 -14.09 -16.09 15.88
CA ASN A 217 -13.06 -17.14 15.93
C ASN A 217 -13.63 -18.57 15.90
N THR A 218 -14.95 -18.75 16.03
CA THR A 218 -15.60 -20.05 15.84
C THR A 218 -15.90 -20.34 14.37
N GLN A 219 -16.01 -19.30 13.54
CA GLN A 219 -16.25 -19.42 12.10
C GLN A 219 -14.96 -19.31 11.30
N HIS A 220 -13.98 -18.53 11.77
CA HIS A 220 -12.76 -18.26 11.03
C HIS A 220 -11.56 -18.01 11.94
N PHE A 221 -10.39 -18.50 11.52
CA PHE A 221 -9.11 -17.97 11.98
C PHE A 221 -8.09 -17.97 10.84
N GLN A 222 -7.05 -17.15 10.99
CA GLN A 222 -6.08 -16.89 9.93
C GLN A 222 -5.11 -18.06 9.72
N LEU A 223 -4.86 -18.41 8.45
CA LEU A 223 -3.98 -19.52 8.08
C LEU A 223 -2.49 -19.14 8.12
N TYR A 224 -1.93 -19.03 9.34
CA TYR A 224 -0.49 -18.90 9.57
C TYR A 224 0.15 -20.25 9.92
N ALA A 225 1.45 -20.40 9.68
CA ALA A 225 2.21 -21.60 10.02
C ALA A 225 2.09 -22.00 11.51
N SER A 226 2.11 -21.03 12.42
CA SER A 226 1.88 -21.23 13.86
C SER A 226 0.43 -21.63 14.19
N GLY A 227 -0.50 -21.39 13.26
CA GLY A 227 -1.92 -21.65 13.37
C GLY A 227 -2.33 -23.08 12.99
N ILE A 228 -1.51 -23.79 12.20
CA ILE A 228 -1.85 -25.11 11.63
C ILE A 228 -2.24 -26.14 12.70
N GLN A 229 -1.55 -26.11 13.85
CA GLN A 229 -1.80 -27.02 14.97
C GLN A 229 -3.18 -26.86 15.62
N TRP A 230 -3.87 -25.73 15.38
CA TRP A 230 -5.19 -25.44 15.94
C TRP A 230 -6.34 -25.85 15.02
N ILE A 231 -6.04 -26.29 13.79
CA ILE A 231 -7.04 -26.80 12.84
C ILE A 231 -7.56 -28.15 13.36
N LYS A 232 -8.87 -28.25 13.55
CA LYS A 232 -9.57 -29.41 14.12
C LYS A 232 -10.13 -30.30 13.02
N SER A 233 -10.40 -31.57 13.35
CA SER A 233 -11.15 -32.48 12.48
C SER A 233 -12.50 -31.84 12.11
N GLY A 234 -12.82 -31.87 10.82
CA GLY A 234 -14.00 -31.25 10.25
C GLY A 234 -13.78 -29.84 9.68
N ASP A 235 -12.76 -29.11 10.14
CA ASP A 235 -12.47 -27.75 9.67
C ASP A 235 -12.11 -27.72 8.18
N TYR A 236 -12.55 -26.65 7.52
CA TYR A 236 -12.21 -26.38 6.13
C TYR A 236 -10.96 -25.51 6.08
N VAL A 237 -10.07 -25.80 5.13
CA VAL A 237 -8.88 -25.00 4.86
C VAL A 237 -8.94 -24.53 3.42
N ILE A 238 -8.93 -23.21 3.22
CA ILE A 238 -8.84 -22.58 1.90
C ILE A 238 -7.44 -22.02 1.79
N TRP A 239 -6.59 -22.73 1.06
CA TRP A 239 -5.22 -22.34 0.78
C TRP A 239 -5.18 -21.61 -0.56
N ASP A 240 -4.66 -20.38 -0.58
CA ASP A 240 -4.45 -19.62 -1.82
C ASP A 240 -2.95 -19.42 -2.09
N ALA A 241 -2.56 -19.51 -3.36
CA ALA A 241 -1.17 -19.44 -3.78
C ALA A 241 -0.51 -18.07 -3.56
N HIS A 242 -1.28 -17.01 -3.29
CA HIS A 242 -0.75 -15.67 -3.05
C HIS A 242 -0.38 -15.49 -1.58
N PHE A 243 -1.36 -15.50 -0.68
CA PHE A 243 -1.16 -15.12 0.71
C PHE A 243 -0.60 -16.27 1.54
N CYS A 244 -1.07 -17.50 1.37
CA CYS A 244 -0.69 -18.60 2.26
C CYS A 244 0.81 -18.93 2.25
N PRO A 245 1.49 -19.12 1.10
CA PRO A 245 2.92 -19.40 1.12
C PRO A 245 3.76 -18.17 1.48
N ASN A 246 3.32 -16.97 1.08
CA ASN A 246 4.10 -15.75 1.21
C ASN A 246 3.94 -15.11 2.60
N GLU A 247 2.72 -14.76 2.99
CA GLU A 247 2.43 -14.11 4.28
C GLU A 247 2.14 -15.11 5.40
N GLY A 248 1.44 -16.21 5.07
CA GLY A 248 1.09 -17.25 6.03
C GLY A 248 2.28 -18.15 6.42
N GLY A 249 3.31 -18.21 5.57
CA GLY A 249 4.41 -19.18 5.70
C GLY A 249 3.96 -20.63 5.57
N VAL A 250 2.83 -20.87 4.90
CA VAL A 250 2.20 -22.19 4.73
C VAL A 250 2.38 -22.66 3.29
N PRO A 251 3.41 -23.47 2.98
CA PRO A 251 3.60 -23.99 1.63
C PRO A 251 2.51 -24.97 1.23
N LYS A 252 2.25 -25.11 -0.07
CA LYS A 252 1.27 -26.06 -0.63
C LYS A 252 1.46 -27.49 -0.11
N SER A 253 2.70 -27.92 0.07
CA SER A 253 3.08 -29.25 0.57
C SER A 253 2.65 -29.53 2.01
N THR A 254 2.23 -28.52 2.78
CA THR A 254 1.67 -28.71 4.12
C THR A 254 0.40 -29.57 4.08
N PHE A 255 -0.43 -29.40 3.04
CA PHE A 255 -1.71 -30.11 2.88
C PHE A 255 -1.66 -31.16 1.78
N VAL A 256 -1.00 -30.87 0.66
CA VAL A 256 -0.93 -31.81 -0.46
C VAL A 256 -0.06 -33.01 -0.09
N GLY A 257 -0.66 -34.21 -0.12
CA GLY A 257 -0.01 -35.47 0.25
C GLY A 257 -0.04 -35.77 1.75
N ASN A 258 -0.60 -34.88 2.57
CA ASN A 258 -0.79 -35.12 4.00
C ASN A 258 -2.10 -35.90 4.24
N ALA A 259 -2.01 -37.09 4.83
CA ALA A 259 -3.16 -37.97 5.06
C ALA A 259 -4.18 -37.42 6.08
N GLU A 260 -3.81 -36.42 6.90
CA GLU A 260 -4.74 -35.72 7.80
C GLU A 260 -5.70 -34.78 7.07
N TYR A 261 -5.42 -34.45 5.81
CA TYR A 261 -6.21 -33.51 5.03
C TYR A 261 -6.80 -34.21 3.81
N GLU A 262 -8.11 -34.14 3.68
CA GLU A 262 -8.83 -34.53 2.49
C GLU A 262 -8.86 -33.36 1.51
N HIS A 263 -8.32 -33.56 0.31
CA HIS A 263 -8.46 -32.57 -0.77
C HIS A 263 -9.88 -32.64 -1.34
N LEU A 264 -10.59 -31.51 -1.33
CA LEU A 264 -11.97 -31.42 -1.80
C LEU A 264 -12.06 -30.84 -3.21
N LYS A 265 -11.35 -29.74 -3.47
CA LYS A 265 -11.45 -29.02 -4.74
C LYS A 265 -10.24 -28.14 -5.03
N THR A 266 -10.03 -27.85 -6.30
CA THR A 266 -9.04 -26.89 -6.81
C THR A 266 -9.75 -25.90 -7.73
N PHE A 267 -9.46 -24.62 -7.56
CA PHE A 267 -9.92 -23.53 -8.40
C PHE A 267 -8.71 -22.84 -9.03
N LYS A 268 -8.83 -22.49 -10.30
CA LYS A 268 -7.77 -21.85 -11.07
C LYS A 268 -8.36 -20.69 -11.88
N PRO A 269 -7.59 -19.61 -12.10
CA PRO A 269 -8.05 -18.52 -12.94
C PRO A 269 -8.20 -19.00 -14.40
N LYS A 270 -9.09 -18.35 -15.14
CA LYS A 270 -9.32 -18.65 -16.57
C LYS A 270 -8.05 -18.42 -17.40
N GLU A 271 -7.32 -17.37 -17.06
CA GLU A 271 -6.03 -17.05 -17.65
C GLU A 271 -4.91 -17.30 -16.64
N ARG A 272 -3.78 -17.80 -17.12
CA ARG A 272 -2.63 -18.10 -16.27
C ARG A 272 -2.14 -16.80 -15.61
N TYR A 273 -2.15 -16.80 -14.29
CA TYR A 273 -1.69 -15.71 -13.46
C TYR A 273 -0.60 -16.21 -12.50
N ILE A 274 0.49 -15.45 -12.39
CA ILE A 274 1.64 -15.78 -11.55
C ILE A 274 1.67 -14.78 -10.38
N THR A 275 1.70 -15.29 -9.15
CA THR A 275 1.76 -14.48 -7.94
C THR A 275 3.18 -14.01 -7.65
N LEU A 276 3.33 -13.27 -6.55
CA LEU A 276 4.62 -13.05 -5.94
C LEU A 276 5.34 -14.40 -5.67
N ASN A 277 6.64 -14.46 -5.94
CA ASN A 277 7.51 -15.64 -5.82
C ASN A 277 7.28 -16.79 -6.83
N ASP A 278 6.82 -16.47 -8.05
CA ASP A 278 6.72 -17.39 -9.19
C ASP A 278 5.74 -18.58 -9.02
N TYR A 279 4.78 -18.48 -8.10
CA TYR A 279 3.71 -19.47 -7.99
C TYR A 279 2.63 -19.21 -9.04
N GLU A 280 2.22 -20.27 -9.74
CA GLU A 280 0.98 -20.22 -10.52
C GLU A 280 -0.21 -20.15 -9.56
N TYR A 281 -1.09 -19.17 -9.80
CA TYR A 281 -2.19 -18.94 -8.89
C TYR A 281 -3.24 -20.04 -8.96
N GLU A 282 -3.57 -20.57 -7.79
CA GLU A 282 -4.66 -21.51 -7.59
C GLU A 282 -5.15 -21.39 -6.14
N VAL A 283 -6.40 -21.80 -5.94
CA VAL A 283 -6.98 -21.95 -4.61
C VAL A 283 -7.34 -23.41 -4.40
N LEU A 284 -6.87 -23.98 -3.30
CA LEU A 284 -7.07 -25.37 -2.92
C LEU A 284 -7.93 -25.41 -1.67
N VAL A 285 -8.97 -26.24 -1.71
CA VAL A 285 -9.82 -26.47 -0.54
C VAL A 285 -9.58 -27.86 0.01
N PHE A 286 -9.34 -27.93 1.32
CA PHE A 286 -9.17 -29.15 2.07
C PHE A 286 -10.16 -29.21 3.23
N ARG A 287 -10.38 -30.42 3.72
CA ARG A 287 -11.05 -30.69 5.00
C ARG A 287 -10.11 -31.50 5.88
N LYS A 288 -9.96 -31.10 7.14
CA LYS A 288 -9.20 -31.92 8.09
C LYS A 288 -10.03 -33.14 8.50
N ARG A 289 -9.40 -34.31 8.46
CA ARG A 289 -10.01 -35.59 8.87
C ARG A 289 -10.10 -35.72 10.38
#